data_AF-A0A534MP45-F1
#
_entry.id   AF-A0A534MP45-F1
#
_cell.length_a   1.000
_cell.length_b   1.000
_cell.length_c   1.000
_cell.angle_alpha   90.00
_cell.angle_beta   90.00
_cell.angle_gamma   90.00
#
_symmetry.space_group_name_H-M   'P 1'
#
loop_
_entity.id
_entity.type
_entity.pdbx_description
1 polymer ?
#
loop_
_entity_poly.entity_id
_entity_poly.type
_entity_poly.pdbx_seq_one_letter_code
_entity_poly.pdbx_strand_id
1 'polypeptide(L)'
;MPRKRAAGAVPEPPWSYAPSEVAAWMASTAGPRRRGSSSRRRVRVKGFVGECPMSAEQRLVRRLAGLGFEPAESPSRFPGLFAHPPRAADTRSFQGNLAGTQVHLHLRKDTVLELRIAFVPRLSFRRASKFISRLGVRGLEGTWT
;
A
#
# COMPACT_ATOMS: atom_id res chain seq x y z
N MET A 1 -3.14 -20.95 -57.36
CA MET A 1 -1.84 -20.34 -57.75
C MET A 1 -1.78 -18.93 -57.17
N PRO A 2 -0.95 -18.62 -56.16
CA PRO A 2 -0.88 -17.25 -55.63
C PRO A 2 0.06 -16.41 -56.48
N ARG A 3 -0.44 -15.27 -56.99
CA ARG A 3 0.31 -14.33 -57.83
C ARG A 3 1.41 -13.66 -56.99
N LYS A 4 2.68 -13.83 -57.37
CA LYS A 4 3.82 -13.09 -56.77
C LYS A 4 3.65 -11.59 -57.04
N ARG A 5 3.67 -10.77 -55.99
CA ARG A 5 3.65 -9.29 -56.08
C ARG A 5 5.00 -8.80 -56.63
N ALA A 6 4.96 -8.02 -57.71
CA ALA A 6 6.11 -7.29 -58.22
C ALA A 6 6.38 -6.05 -57.36
N ALA A 7 7.65 -5.78 -57.07
CA ALA A 7 8.08 -4.61 -56.31
C ALA A 7 7.91 -3.35 -57.18
N GLY A 8 7.01 -2.44 -56.77
CA GLY A 8 6.78 -1.18 -57.48
C GLY A 8 5.38 -0.57 -57.36
N ALA A 9 4.43 -1.20 -56.65
CA ALA A 9 3.08 -0.66 -56.48
C ALA A 9 2.92 0.04 -55.13
N VAL A 10 2.49 1.30 -55.17
CA VAL A 10 1.93 2.08 -54.05
C VAL A 10 0.93 1.20 -53.28
N PRO A 11 0.92 1.17 -51.93
CA PRO A 11 -0.04 0.36 -51.19
C PRO A 11 -1.46 0.75 -51.61
N GLU A 12 -2.20 -0.21 -52.17
CA GLU A 12 -3.61 0.01 -52.53
C GLU A 12 -4.38 0.46 -51.29
N PRO A 13 -5.22 1.51 -51.43
CA PRO A 13 -5.99 2.04 -50.33
C PRO A 13 -6.96 0.96 -49.76
N PRO A 14 -7.20 0.98 -48.45
CA PRO A 14 -7.80 -0.14 -47.71
C PRO A 14 -9.26 -0.46 -48.04
N TRP A 15 -9.92 0.34 -48.88
CA TRP A 15 -11.28 0.06 -49.36
C TRP A 15 -11.33 -0.96 -50.51
N SER A 16 -10.18 -1.43 -50.99
CA SER A 16 -10.06 -2.40 -52.10
C SER A 16 -10.07 -3.86 -51.63
N TYR A 17 -9.96 -4.09 -50.31
CA TYR A 17 -9.86 -5.44 -49.74
C TYR A 17 -11.23 -6.08 -49.59
N ALA A 18 -11.35 -7.35 -49.98
CA ALA A 18 -12.53 -8.13 -49.68
C ALA A 18 -12.69 -8.29 -48.16
N PRO A 19 -13.91 -8.34 -47.61
CA PRO A 19 -14.13 -8.45 -46.15
C PRO A 19 -13.39 -9.62 -45.48
N SER A 20 -13.14 -10.71 -46.22
CA SER A 20 -12.38 -11.88 -45.77
C SER A 20 -10.89 -11.59 -45.57
N GLU A 21 -10.29 -10.71 -46.38
CA GLU A 21 -8.87 -10.33 -46.28
C GLU A 21 -8.64 -9.39 -45.10
N VAL A 22 -9.58 -8.48 -44.85
CA VAL A 22 -9.56 -7.60 -43.66
C VAL A 22 -9.69 -8.43 -42.39
N ALA A 23 -10.56 -9.44 -42.38
CA ALA A 23 -10.71 -10.35 -41.24
C ALA A 23 -9.43 -11.18 -40.98
N ALA A 24 -8.79 -11.70 -42.04
CA ALA A 24 -7.53 -12.42 -41.93
C ALA A 24 -6.38 -11.52 -41.42
N TRP A 25 -6.34 -10.26 -41.85
CA TRP A 25 -5.36 -9.29 -41.36
C TRP A 25 -5.57 -8.89 -39.89
N MET A 26 -6.83 -8.69 -39.48
CA MET A 26 -7.20 -8.44 -38.08
C MET A 26 -6.85 -9.64 -37.18
N ALA A 27 -7.05 -10.86 -37.68
CA ALA A 27 -6.67 -12.09 -36.96
C ALA A 27 -5.14 -12.25 -36.86
N SER A 28 -4.38 -11.84 -37.88
CA SER A 28 -2.91 -11.92 -37.89
C SER A 28 -2.23 -10.86 -37.04
N THR A 29 -2.86 -9.69 -36.85
CA THR A 29 -2.34 -8.62 -35.97
C THR A 29 -2.75 -8.81 -34.51
N ALA A 30 -3.77 -9.62 -34.24
CA ALA A 30 -4.09 -10.13 -32.92
C ALA A 30 -3.07 -11.18 -32.49
N GLY A 31 -1.81 -10.75 -32.26
CA GLY A 31 -0.78 -11.58 -31.67
C GLY A 31 -1.24 -12.24 -30.36
N PRO A 32 -0.53 -13.28 -29.88
CA PRO A 32 -0.95 -14.06 -28.72
C PRO A 32 -1.30 -13.11 -27.58
N ARG A 33 -2.56 -13.15 -27.14
CA ARG A 33 -3.06 -12.36 -26.01
C ARG A 33 -2.31 -12.86 -24.79
N ARG A 34 -1.11 -12.31 -24.54
CA ARG A 34 -0.35 -12.56 -23.32
C ARG A 34 -1.25 -12.06 -22.20
N ARG A 35 -1.97 -12.98 -21.56
CA ARG A 35 -2.45 -12.78 -20.20
C ARG A 35 -1.21 -12.67 -19.33
N GLY A 36 -0.56 -11.50 -19.40
CA GLY A 36 0.30 -11.04 -18.34
C GLY A 36 -0.61 -10.94 -17.13
N SER A 37 -0.68 -12.02 -16.35
CA SER A 37 -1.06 -11.91 -14.95
C SER A 37 0.02 -11.07 -14.31
N SER A 38 -0.11 -9.74 -14.43
CA SER A 38 0.48 -8.84 -13.47
C SER A 38 -0.23 -9.18 -12.17
N SER A 39 0.31 -10.18 -11.47
CA SER A 39 0.09 -10.31 -10.04
C SER A 39 0.42 -8.92 -9.51
N ARG A 40 -0.62 -8.11 -9.23
CA ARG A 40 -0.47 -6.83 -8.56
C ARG A 40 0.19 -7.21 -7.24
N ARG A 41 1.52 -7.13 -7.18
CA ARG A 41 2.28 -7.32 -5.94
C ARG A 41 1.60 -6.41 -4.94
N ARG A 42 0.89 -7.01 -3.98
CA ARG A 42 0.15 -6.25 -2.98
C ARG A 42 1.19 -5.40 -2.27
N VAL A 43 1.11 -4.08 -2.39
CA VAL A 43 2.02 -3.15 -1.71
C VAL A 43 2.00 -3.50 -0.23
N ARG A 44 3.16 -3.88 0.31
CA ARG A 44 3.32 -4.23 1.72
C ARG A 44 4.09 -3.11 2.41
N VAL A 45 3.54 -2.64 3.51
CA VAL A 45 4.09 -1.56 4.33
C VAL A 45 4.69 -2.13 5.60
N LYS A 46 5.82 -1.58 6.00
CA LYS A 46 6.52 -1.82 7.26
C LYS A 46 5.87 -1.05 8.41
N GLY A 47 5.30 0.12 8.12
CA GLY A 47 4.75 0.96 9.16
C GLY A 47 4.15 2.25 8.64
N PHE A 48 3.82 3.12 9.59
CA PHE A 48 3.18 4.40 9.36
C PHE A 48 3.63 5.39 10.43
N VAL A 49 3.96 6.62 10.03
CA VAL A 49 4.18 7.75 10.95
C VAL A 49 3.19 8.83 10.59
N GLY A 50 2.47 9.36 11.56
CA GLY A 50 1.63 10.53 11.32
C GLY A 50 1.38 11.32 12.58
N GLU A 51 0.74 12.46 12.41
CA GLU A 51 0.52 13.42 13.47
C GLU A 51 -0.97 13.57 13.75
N CYS A 52 -1.32 13.81 15.01
CA CYS A 52 -2.68 14.09 15.40
C CYS A 52 -2.75 15.14 16.52
N PRO A 53 -3.91 15.79 16.70
CA PRO A 53 -4.10 16.74 17.80
C PRO A 53 -3.90 16.06 19.16
N MET A 54 -3.25 16.73 20.09
CA MET A 54 -3.05 16.26 21.47
C MET A 54 -4.39 15.89 22.16
N SER A 55 -5.48 16.58 21.83
CA SER A 55 -6.83 16.29 22.34
C SER A 55 -7.36 14.90 21.94
N ALA A 56 -6.79 14.26 20.92
CA ALA A 56 -7.18 12.92 20.48
C ALA A 56 -6.56 11.80 21.33
N GLU A 57 -5.58 12.08 22.19
CA GLU A 57 -4.78 11.08 22.91
C GLU A 57 -5.65 10.09 23.68
N GLN A 58 -6.50 10.58 24.59
CA GLN A 58 -7.31 9.70 25.45
C GLN A 58 -8.24 8.81 24.63
N ARG A 59 -8.80 9.35 23.54
CA ARG A 59 -9.66 8.59 22.63
C ARG A 59 -8.87 7.50 21.91
N LEU A 60 -7.65 7.81 21.49
CA LEU A 60 -6.75 6.86 20.83
C LEU A 60 -6.34 5.74 21.80
N VAL A 61 -5.93 6.07 23.02
CA VAL A 61 -5.57 5.09 24.07
C VAL A 61 -6.75 4.17 24.40
N ARG A 62 -7.96 4.72 24.58
CA ARG A 62 -9.17 3.90 24.81
C ARG A 62 -9.47 2.95 23.66
N ARG A 63 -9.27 3.40 22.41
CA ARG A 63 -9.48 2.54 21.23
C ARG A 63 -8.41 1.47 21.10
N LEU A 64 -7.16 1.77 21.44
CA LEU A 64 -6.09 0.78 21.50
C LEU A 64 -6.45 -0.32 22.50
N ALA A 65 -6.84 0.05 23.71
CA ALA A 65 -7.30 -0.91 24.72
C ALA A 65 -8.50 -1.74 24.22
N GLY A 66 -9.50 -1.09 23.59
CA GLY A 66 -10.64 -1.79 22.99
C GLY A 66 -10.29 -2.70 21.79
N LEU A 67 -9.10 -2.56 21.22
CA LEU A 67 -8.55 -3.44 20.18
C LEU A 67 -7.63 -4.52 20.75
N GLY A 68 -7.47 -4.61 22.08
CA GLY A 68 -6.59 -5.56 22.76
C GLY A 68 -5.11 -5.18 22.66
N PHE A 69 -4.80 -3.88 22.55
CA PHE A 69 -3.43 -3.39 22.63
C PHE A 69 -3.11 -3.00 24.07
N GLU A 70 -2.02 -3.55 24.58
CA GLU A 70 -1.56 -3.33 25.94
C GLU A 70 -0.41 -2.32 25.98
N PRO A 71 -0.29 -1.52 27.06
CA PRO A 71 0.89 -0.71 27.31
C PRO A 71 2.15 -1.59 27.36
N ALA A 72 3.21 -1.16 26.69
CA ALA A 72 4.52 -1.79 26.77
C ALA A 72 5.38 -1.04 27.78
N GLU A 73 5.69 -1.67 28.92
CA GLU A 73 6.45 -1.07 30.03
C GLU A 73 7.93 -0.82 29.70
N SER A 74 8.47 -1.57 28.75
CA SER A 74 9.84 -1.40 28.30
C SER A 74 9.85 -0.66 26.96
N PRO A 75 10.85 0.19 26.67
CA PRO A 75 11.23 0.54 25.30
C PRO A 75 11.79 -0.72 24.62
N SER A 76 10.97 -1.77 24.54
CA SER A 76 11.18 -2.92 23.69
C SER A 76 11.52 -2.36 22.33
N ARG A 77 12.69 -2.75 21.80
CA ARG A 77 13.26 -2.25 20.55
C ARG A 77 12.14 -2.01 19.56
N PHE A 78 11.71 -0.76 19.43
CA PHE A 78 10.80 -0.40 18.35
C PHE A 78 11.54 -0.85 17.11
N PRO A 79 10.91 -1.64 16.22
CA PRO A 79 11.61 -2.16 15.07
C PRO A 79 12.36 -1.02 14.41
N GLY A 80 13.65 -1.19 14.12
CA GLY A 80 14.57 -0.14 13.61
C GLY A 80 14.18 0.44 12.24
N LEU A 81 12.92 0.23 11.84
CA LEU A 81 12.19 0.83 10.74
C LEU A 81 12.06 2.35 10.88
N PHE A 82 12.18 2.89 12.09
CA PHE A 82 12.11 4.33 12.34
C PHE A 82 13.42 4.79 12.98
N ALA A 83 13.99 5.88 12.44
CA ALA A 83 15.18 6.51 13.00
C ALA A 83 14.98 6.73 14.50
N HIS A 84 16.02 6.44 15.29
CA HIS A 84 15.98 6.46 16.75
C HIS A 84 15.33 7.77 17.21
N PRO A 85 14.14 7.74 17.82
CA PRO A 85 13.55 8.97 18.31
C PRO A 85 14.47 9.55 19.38
N PRO A 86 14.71 10.87 19.40
CA PRO A 86 15.33 11.50 20.56
C PRO A 86 14.51 11.16 21.80
N ARG A 87 15.18 10.87 22.92
CA ARG A 87 14.53 10.62 24.22
C ARG A 87 13.73 11.86 24.61
N ALA A 88 12.43 11.87 24.28
CA ALA A 88 11.48 12.85 24.79
C ALA A 88 10.91 12.37 26.13
N ALA A 89 10.56 13.32 27.00
CA ALA A 89 10.13 13.05 28.38
C ALA A 89 8.80 12.28 28.46
N ASP A 90 7.91 12.40 27.47
CA ASP A 90 6.59 11.74 27.46
C ASP A 90 6.39 10.88 26.21
N THR A 91 6.89 9.64 26.28
CA THR A 91 6.64 8.60 25.26
C THR A 91 5.84 7.46 25.87
N ARG A 92 4.78 7.02 25.19
CA ARG A 92 3.98 5.84 25.55
C ARG A 92 4.05 4.81 24.44
N SER A 93 4.37 3.58 24.80
CA SER A 93 4.44 2.46 23.86
C SER A 93 3.29 1.49 24.10
N PHE A 94 2.76 0.93 23.02
CA PHE A 94 1.70 -0.06 23.02
C PHE A 94 2.06 -1.20 22.08
N GLN A 95 1.63 -2.40 22.43
CA GLN A 95 1.83 -3.59 21.62
C GLN A 95 0.52 -4.38 21.52
N GLY A 96 0.24 -4.88 20.33
CA GLY A 96 -0.91 -5.73 20.09
C GLY A 96 -0.71 -6.67 18.91
N ASN A 97 -1.71 -7.48 18.63
CA ASN A 97 -1.71 -8.40 17.50
C ASN A 97 -2.88 -8.11 16.56
N LEU A 98 -2.59 -8.02 15.26
CA LEU A 98 -3.57 -7.89 14.20
C LEU A 98 -3.48 -9.10 13.25
N ALA A 99 -4.38 -10.07 13.42
CA ALA A 99 -4.50 -11.24 12.53
C ALA A 99 -3.15 -11.98 12.31
N GLY A 100 -2.43 -12.25 13.41
CA GLY A 100 -1.13 -12.92 13.40
C GLY A 100 0.05 -11.99 13.13
N THR A 101 -0.18 -10.67 13.05
CA THR A 101 0.88 -9.67 12.86
C THR A 101 1.06 -8.85 14.13
N GLN A 102 2.27 -8.83 14.67
CA GLN A 102 2.59 -7.98 15.80
C GLN A 102 2.62 -6.52 15.36
N VAL A 103 1.94 -5.67 16.11
CA VAL A 103 1.85 -4.24 15.85
C VAL A 103 2.41 -3.50 17.04
N HIS A 104 3.43 -2.69 16.81
CA HIS A 104 4.02 -1.82 17.81
C HIS A 104 3.59 -0.39 17.53
N LEU A 105 3.15 0.32 18.57
CA LEU A 105 2.69 1.69 18.50
C LEU A 105 3.45 2.55 19.50
N HIS A 106 4.02 3.64 19.04
CA HIS A 106 4.63 4.66 19.88
C HIS A 106 3.85 5.96 19.74
N LEU A 107 3.44 6.50 20.88
CA LEU A 107 2.88 7.83 21.01
C LEU A 107 3.95 8.71 21.63
N ARG A 108 4.28 9.80 20.94
CA ARG A 108 5.18 10.83 21.47
C ARG A 108 4.42 12.14 21.60
N LYS A 109 4.56 12.76 22.76
CA LYS A 109 4.01 14.09 23.02
C LYS A 109 5.11 15.14 22.87
N ASP A 110 5.00 15.96 21.83
CA ASP A 110 5.75 17.21 21.71
C ASP A 110 4.73 18.36 21.54
N THR A 111 4.88 19.18 20.50
CA THR A 111 3.90 20.19 20.07
C THR A 111 2.62 19.56 19.51
N VAL A 112 2.75 18.36 18.94
CA VAL A 112 1.67 17.53 18.42
C VAL A 112 1.81 16.10 18.96
N LEU A 113 0.74 15.31 18.85
CA LEU A 113 0.78 13.89 19.19
C LEU A 113 1.28 13.11 17.97
N GLU A 114 2.56 12.75 17.99
CA GLU A 114 3.18 11.93 16.94
C GLU A 114 2.85 10.45 17.19
N LEU A 115 2.32 9.79 16.17
CA LEU A 115 1.91 8.39 16.15
C LEU A 115 2.82 7.60 15.21
N ARG A 116 3.66 6.72 15.76
CA ARG A 116 4.47 5.77 14.98
C ARG A 116 3.93 4.36 15.13
N ILE A 117 3.82 3.65 14.02
CA ILE A 117 3.24 2.31 13.96
C ILE A 117 4.15 1.41 13.14
N ALA A 118 4.58 0.29 13.72
CA ALA A 118 5.35 -0.74 13.05
C ALA A 118 4.53 -2.03 12.94
N PHE A 119 4.63 -2.70 11.79
CA PHE A 119 4.01 -4.00 11.51
C PHE A 119 5.08 -5.06 11.31
N VAL A 120 5.05 -6.11 12.14
CA VAL A 120 6.00 -7.22 12.11
C VAL A 120 5.22 -8.54 12.05
N PRO A 121 5.17 -9.24 10.90
CA PRO A 121 5.73 -8.89 9.60
C PRO A 121 4.97 -7.75 8.87
N ARG A 122 5.49 -7.32 7.71
CA ARG A 122 4.87 -6.26 6.88
C ARG A 122 3.42 -6.62 6.50
N LEU A 123 2.51 -5.65 6.64
CA LEU A 123 1.10 -5.79 6.25
C LEU A 123 0.84 -5.30 4.82
N SER A 124 -0.21 -5.80 4.19
CA SER A 124 -0.70 -5.16 2.96
C SER A 124 -1.22 -3.75 3.28
N PHE A 125 -1.02 -2.80 2.36
CA PHE A 125 -1.50 -1.42 2.49
C PHE A 125 -2.97 -1.38 2.92
N ARG A 126 -3.84 -2.13 2.23
CA ARG A 126 -5.28 -2.21 2.58
C ARG A 126 -5.54 -2.61 4.05
N ARG A 127 -4.79 -3.59 4.58
CA ARG A 127 -4.96 -4.03 5.98
C ARG A 127 -4.43 -2.97 6.94
N ALA A 128 -3.29 -2.38 6.63
CA ALA A 128 -2.69 -1.31 7.41
C ALA A 128 -3.59 -0.07 7.45
N SER A 129 -4.07 0.43 6.31
CA SER A 129 -5.01 1.55 6.24
C SER A 129 -6.29 1.26 7.00
N LYS A 130 -6.86 0.05 6.87
CA LYS A 130 -8.04 -0.35 7.66
C LYS A 130 -7.79 -0.32 9.17
N PHE A 131 -6.59 -0.69 9.61
CA PHE A 131 -6.18 -0.58 11.00
C PHE A 131 -6.11 0.89 11.46
N ILE A 132 -5.42 1.75 10.70
CA ILE A 132 -5.36 3.19 11.00
C ILE A 132 -6.76 3.82 11.07
N SER A 133 -7.64 3.49 10.13
CA SER A 133 -9.02 3.98 10.15
C SER A 133 -9.81 3.50 11.37
N ARG A 134 -9.49 2.34 11.95
CA ARG A 134 -10.14 1.82 13.17
C ARG A 134 -9.64 2.50 14.45
N LEU A 135 -8.38 2.94 14.49
CA LEU A 135 -7.92 3.89 15.51
C LEU A 135 -8.74 5.18 15.43
N GLY A 136 -9.32 5.45 14.24
CA GLY A 136 -10.33 6.45 13.96
C GLY A 136 -9.84 7.86 14.29
N VAL A 137 -8.58 8.08 13.98
CA VAL A 137 -7.96 9.38 13.97
C VAL A 137 -8.29 9.99 12.60
N ARG A 138 -9.23 10.93 12.59
CA ARG A 138 -9.62 11.67 11.38
C ARG A 138 -8.51 12.69 11.07
N GLY A 139 -8.15 12.83 9.81
CA GLY A 139 -7.14 13.81 9.37
C GLY A 139 -5.70 13.43 9.74
N LEU A 140 -5.42 12.13 9.89
CA LEU A 140 -4.08 11.69 10.21
C LEU A 140 -3.22 11.72 8.95
N GLU A 141 -2.53 12.84 8.78
CA GLU A 141 -1.52 13.02 7.74
C GLU A 141 -0.24 12.32 8.17
N GLY A 142 0.40 11.64 7.22
CA GLY A 142 1.55 10.84 7.54
C GLY A 142 2.09 10.02 6.39
N THR A 143 3.21 9.37 6.65
CA THR A 143 4.03 8.69 5.65
C THR A 143 4.06 7.20 5.93
N TRP A 144 3.81 6.41 4.89
CA TRP A 144 3.94 4.96 4.90
C TRP A 144 5.39 4.56 4.65
N THR A 145 5.89 3.57 5.39
CA THR A 145 7.26 3.02 5.26
C THR A 145 7.29 1.56 4.84
#